data_AF-A0A522Q3K8-F1
#
_entry.id   AF-A0A522Q3K8-F1
#
_cell.length_a   1.000
_cell.length_b   1.000
_cell.length_c   1.000
_cell.angle_alpha   90.00
_cell.angle_beta   90.00
_cell.angle_gamma   90.00
#
_symmetry.space_group_name_H-M   'P 1'
#
loop_
_entity.id
_entity.type
_entity.pdbx_description
1 polymer ?
#
loop_
_entity_poly.entity_id
_entity_poly.type
_entity_poly.pdbx_seq_one_letter_code
_entity_poly.pdbx_strand_id
1 'polypeptide(L)'
;MKVRTAALGVALAATSLLAGCASGAAAPHGAATRPGEMPAGMVMPDGSTMAPGSPGTAPSAAARMICSAETRNDIAAILSVAPAPDPAATWRGGTYTCTYRLPSGTIVLSVHESPDGATAAAYTSGQRKAMPGAHDLAGLTPIAFGTPDGLLVLRKDDDTLRVDTTALAPRSDPRYRHRAEFGYEIAAVILGCWTGG
;
A
#
# COMPACT_ATOMS: atom_id res chain seq x y z
N MET A 1 -28.42 3.56 -59.45
CA MET A 1 -28.29 5.03 -59.59
C MET A 1 -29.06 5.71 -58.46
N LYS A 2 -28.46 6.75 -57.86
CA LYS A 2 -28.95 7.71 -56.83
C LYS A 2 -28.89 7.27 -55.35
N VAL A 3 -27.74 7.63 -54.78
CA VAL A 3 -27.46 7.95 -53.37
C VAL A 3 -28.42 9.00 -52.83
N ARG A 4 -28.84 8.88 -51.56
CA ARG A 4 -29.21 10.00 -50.69
C ARG A 4 -28.61 9.81 -49.30
N THR A 5 -27.52 10.53 -49.07
CA THR A 5 -26.92 10.84 -47.79
C THR A 5 -27.83 11.78 -46.99
N ALA A 6 -28.07 11.47 -45.72
CA ALA A 6 -28.60 12.41 -44.75
C ALA A 6 -27.86 12.20 -43.43
N ALA A 7 -26.99 13.15 -43.11
CA ALA A 7 -26.35 13.30 -41.82
C ALA A 7 -27.35 13.91 -40.82
N LEU A 8 -27.44 13.34 -39.63
CA LEU A 8 -28.03 13.98 -38.45
C LEU A 8 -27.17 13.59 -37.26
N GLY A 9 -26.41 14.58 -36.79
CA GLY A 9 -25.56 14.46 -35.63
C GLY A 9 -26.38 14.35 -34.34
N VAL A 10 -25.91 13.51 -33.43
CA VAL A 10 -26.23 13.56 -32.01
C VAL A 10 -24.91 13.64 -31.28
N ALA A 11 -24.59 14.85 -30.82
CA ALA A 11 -23.54 15.08 -29.85
C ALA A 11 -24.05 14.64 -28.48
N LEU A 12 -23.57 13.50 -27.99
CA LEU A 12 -23.70 13.09 -26.58
C LEU A 12 -22.38 13.40 -25.89
N ALA A 13 -22.41 14.47 -25.09
CA ALA A 13 -21.35 14.87 -24.20
C ALA A 13 -21.12 13.77 -23.15
N ALA A 14 -20.00 13.05 -23.28
CA ALA A 14 -19.50 12.18 -22.22
C ALA A 14 -18.58 13.02 -21.31
N THR A 15 -19.13 13.52 -20.21
CA THR A 15 -18.33 14.10 -19.12
C THR A 15 -17.70 12.97 -18.31
N SER A 16 -16.51 12.57 -18.74
CA SER A 16 -15.63 11.66 -17.99
C SER A 16 -15.02 12.41 -16.80
N LEU A 17 -15.55 12.19 -15.60
CA LEU A 17 -14.87 12.54 -14.34
C LEU A 17 -13.77 11.50 -14.08
N LEU A 18 -12.61 11.67 -14.72
CA LEU A 18 -11.38 11.05 -14.24
C LEU A 18 -10.92 11.85 -13.02
N ALA A 19 -11.15 11.31 -11.82
CA ALA A 19 -10.39 11.69 -10.63
C ALA A 19 -8.98 11.09 -10.78
N GLY A 20 -8.14 11.73 -11.59
CA GLY A 20 -6.71 11.44 -11.67
C GLY A 20 -5.95 12.23 -10.61
N CYS A 21 -4.99 11.59 -9.94
CA CYS A 21 -4.00 12.25 -9.10
C CYS A 21 -3.38 13.44 -9.85
N ALA A 22 -3.68 14.67 -9.42
CA ALA A 22 -3.14 15.88 -10.03
C ALA A 22 -1.70 16.10 -9.55
N SER A 23 -0.73 15.70 -10.37
CA SER A 23 0.68 16.06 -10.23
C SER A 23 0.90 17.48 -10.77
N GLY A 24 1.27 18.42 -9.90
CA GLY A 24 1.69 19.76 -10.30
C GLY A 24 3.08 19.74 -10.94
N ALA A 25 3.21 20.32 -12.13
CA ALA A 25 4.49 20.49 -12.83
C ALA A 25 5.20 21.77 -12.36
N ALA A 26 6.48 21.65 -11.97
CA ALA A 26 7.42 22.75 -11.85
C ALA A 26 8.65 22.45 -12.73
N ALA A 27 9.08 23.47 -13.49
CA ALA A 27 10.19 23.43 -14.45
C ALA A 27 11.58 23.62 -13.76
N PRO A 28 12.65 23.86 -14.53
CA PRO A 28 13.60 22.90 -15.07
C PRO A 28 14.81 22.66 -14.14
N HIS A 29 15.52 21.56 -14.43
CA HIS A 29 16.67 21.04 -13.71
C HIS A 29 17.90 21.96 -13.82
N GLY A 30 18.22 22.65 -12.72
CA GLY A 30 19.53 23.21 -12.45
C GLY A 30 20.53 22.12 -12.04
N ALA A 31 21.79 22.34 -12.41
CA ALA A 31 22.91 21.42 -12.35
C ALA A 31 23.07 20.61 -11.06
N ALA A 32 23.47 19.35 -11.26
CA ALA A 32 23.84 18.37 -10.27
C ALA A 32 24.90 18.89 -9.28
N THR A 33 24.56 18.87 -8.00
CA THR A 33 25.50 18.70 -6.90
C THR A 33 25.11 17.41 -6.18
N ARG A 34 26.03 16.44 -6.11
CA ARG A 34 25.82 15.18 -5.38
C ARG A 34 25.41 15.50 -3.93
N PRO A 35 24.32 14.95 -3.38
CA PRO A 35 24.16 14.91 -1.94
C PRO A 35 25.24 13.95 -1.42
N GLY A 36 26.27 14.52 -0.82
CA GLY A 36 27.17 13.75 0.03
C GLY A 36 26.34 13.11 1.12
N GLU A 37 26.49 11.80 1.24
CA GLU A 37 26.23 10.98 2.41
C GLU A 37 26.41 11.80 3.69
N MET A 38 25.30 12.13 4.36
CA MET A 38 25.35 12.81 5.66
C MET A 38 25.69 11.72 6.69
N PRO A 39 26.86 11.77 7.35
CA PRO A 39 27.19 10.78 8.36
C PRO A 39 26.20 10.90 9.53
N ALA A 40 25.73 9.76 10.03
CA ALA A 40 25.01 9.68 11.29
C ALA A 40 25.88 10.30 12.40
N GLY A 41 25.30 11.19 13.22
CA GLY A 41 26.01 11.85 14.33
C GLY A 41 26.37 13.32 14.11
N MET A 42 25.71 14.04 13.20
CA MET A 42 25.89 15.48 13.08
C MET A 42 25.41 16.17 14.37
N VAL A 43 26.36 16.75 15.09
CA VAL A 43 26.13 17.54 16.29
C VAL A 43 25.61 18.91 15.83
N MET A 44 24.38 19.24 16.21
CA MET A 44 23.85 20.58 16.03
C MET A 44 24.69 21.59 16.84
N PRO A 45 24.73 22.89 16.49
CA PRO A 45 25.56 23.89 17.18
C PRO A 45 25.26 24.06 18.69
N ASP A 46 24.19 23.45 19.19
CA ASP A 46 23.82 23.35 20.61
C ASP A 46 24.31 22.06 21.30
N GLY A 47 25.04 21.18 20.61
CA GLY A 47 25.55 19.92 21.16
C GLY A 47 24.58 18.74 21.05
N SER A 48 23.41 18.94 20.45
CA SER A 48 22.38 17.91 20.32
C SER A 48 22.68 16.97 19.13
N THR A 49 22.56 15.67 19.32
CA THR A 49 22.54 14.67 18.24
C THR A 49 21.10 14.37 17.86
N MET A 50 20.78 14.33 16.56
CA MET A 50 19.46 13.87 16.12
C MET A 50 19.29 12.40 16.47
N ALA A 51 18.40 12.11 17.43
CA ALA A 51 18.03 10.75 17.76
C ALA A 51 17.23 10.13 16.60
N PRO A 52 17.41 8.84 16.28
CA PRO A 52 16.51 8.12 15.38
C PRO A 52 15.07 8.29 15.87
N GLY A 53 14.16 8.66 14.95
CA GLY A 53 12.80 9.08 15.29
C GLY A 53 12.01 7.91 15.86
N SER A 54 11.68 7.93 17.15
CA SER A 54 10.82 6.88 17.73
C SER A 54 9.45 6.87 17.05
N PRO A 55 8.80 5.69 16.89
CA PRO A 55 7.44 5.65 16.39
C PRO A 55 6.54 6.55 17.25
N GLY A 56 5.75 7.38 16.58
CA GLY A 56 4.93 8.40 17.25
C GLY A 56 3.91 7.80 18.20
N THR A 57 3.29 8.66 19.02
CA THR A 57 2.17 8.25 19.90
C THR A 57 0.91 7.86 19.13
N ALA A 58 0.87 8.13 17.82
CA ALA A 58 -0.19 7.80 16.88
C ALA A 58 0.42 7.35 15.54
N PRO A 59 -0.31 6.54 14.76
CA PRO A 59 0.13 6.14 13.41
C PRO A 59 0.23 7.34 12.48
N SER A 60 1.16 7.29 11.54
CA SER A 60 1.29 8.25 10.43
C SER A 60 0.04 8.30 9.54
N ALA A 61 -0.05 9.33 8.70
CA ALA A 61 -1.09 9.41 7.69
C ALA A 61 -1.04 8.22 6.71
N ALA A 62 0.18 7.84 6.30
CA ALA A 62 0.46 6.68 5.46
C ALA A 62 -0.08 5.39 6.07
N ALA A 63 0.28 5.09 7.32
CA ALA A 63 -0.20 3.89 8.01
C ALA A 63 -1.73 3.85 8.12
N ARG A 64 -2.37 5.01 8.41
CA ARG A 64 -3.84 5.09 8.50
C ARG A 64 -4.56 4.77 7.18
N MET A 65 -3.89 4.88 6.03
CA MET A 65 -4.52 4.58 4.73
C MET A 65 -5.05 3.16 4.65
N ILE A 66 -4.43 2.20 5.31
CA ILE A 66 -4.87 0.79 5.29
C ILE A 66 -6.23 0.57 5.97
N CYS A 67 -6.78 1.57 6.66
CA CYS A 67 -8.12 1.58 7.26
C CYS A 67 -9.06 2.61 6.59
N SER A 68 -8.61 3.30 5.54
CA SER A 68 -9.34 4.39 4.90
C SER A 68 -10.64 3.91 4.23
N ALA A 69 -11.57 4.82 3.97
CA ALA A 69 -12.79 4.51 3.23
C ALA A 69 -12.49 3.95 1.83
N GLU A 70 -11.44 4.46 1.19
CA GLU A 70 -10.98 4.01 -0.13
C GLU A 70 -10.55 2.53 -0.07
N THR A 71 -9.61 2.18 0.80
CA THR A 71 -9.17 0.78 0.97
C THR A 71 -10.32 -0.16 1.34
N ARG A 72 -11.29 0.30 2.17
CA ARG A 72 -12.50 -0.49 2.47
C ARG A 72 -13.33 -0.75 1.22
N ASN A 73 -13.53 0.27 0.38
CA ASN A 73 -14.30 0.17 -0.86
C ASN A 73 -13.60 -0.73 -1.87
N ASP A 74 -12.27 -0.66 -1.97
CA ASP A 74 -11.51 -1.53 -2.86
C ASP A 74 -11.56 -2.99 -2.42
N ILE A 75 -11.38 -3.27 -1.12
CA ILE A 75 -11.58 -4.60 -0.56
C ILE A 75 -13.00 -5.10 -0.85
N ALA A 76 -14.01 -4.23 -0.71
CA ALA A 76 -15.40 -4.56 -0.99
C ALA A 76 -15.61 -4.92 -2.48
N ALA A 77 -15.06 -4.11 -3.38
CA ALA A 77 -15.15 -4.30 -4.82
C ALA A 77 -14.45 -5.58 -5.27
N ILE A 78 -13.20 -5.79 -4.84
CA ILE A 78 -12.43 -7.00 -5.17
C ILE A 78 -13.15 -8.25 -4.65
N LEU A 79 -13.67 -8.22 -3.42
CA LEU A 79 -14.37 -9.38 -2.86
C LEU A 79 -15.82 -9.53 -3.31
N SER A 80 -16.36 -8.55 -4.03
CA SER A 80 -17.78 -8.44 -4.37
C SER A 80 -18.69 -8.54 -3.15
N VAL A 81 -18.32 -7.85 -2.06
CA VAL A 81 -19.11 -7.78 -0.81
C VAL A 81 -19.74 -6.40 -0.67
N ALA A 82 -20.98 -6.36 -0.18
CA ALA A 82 -21.68 -5.13 0.16
C ALA A 82 -22.45 -5.32 1.48
N PRO A 83 -22.41 -4.35 2.42
CA PRO A 83 -21.66 -3.09 2.35
C PRO A 83 -20.14 -3.27 2.51
N ALA A 84 -19.37 -2.21 2.31
CA ALA A 84 -17.93 -2.23 2.57
C ALA A 84 -17.66 -2.56 4.05
N PRO A 85 -16.67 -3.43 4.34
CA PRO A 85 -16.39 -3.86 5.71
C PRO A 85 -15.84 -2.71 6.56
N ASP A 86 -16.27 -2.64 7.82
CA ASP A 86 -15.71 -1.72 8.81
C ASP A 86 -14.61 -2.44 9.62
N PRO A 87 -13.33 -2.06 9.47
CA PRO A 87 -12.23 -2.73 10.16
C PRO A 87 -12.09 -2.26 11.60
N ALA A 88 -11.66 -3.18 12.47
CA ALA A 88 -11.18 -2.81 13.80
C ALA A 88 -9.71 -2.36 13.72
N ALA A 89 -9.43 -1.13 14.13
CA ALA A 89 -8.09 -0.55 14.11
C ALA A 89 -7.39 -0.62 15.48
N THR A 90 -6.08 -0.86 15.48
CA THR A 90 -5.24 -0.77 16.68
C THR A 90 -3.89 -0.13 16.36
N TRP A 91 -3.30 0.56 17.33
CA TRP A 91 -1.94 1.09 17.28
C TRP A 91 -1.16 0.58 18.48
N ARG A 92 -0.08 -0.16 18.25
CA ARG A 92 0.78 -0.69 19.32
C ARG A 92 2.20 -0.90 18.82
N GLY A 93 3.17 -0.35 19.55
CA GLY A 93 4.59 -0.64 19.32
C GLY A 93 5.07 -0.28 17.92
N GLY A 94 4.62 0.85 17.37
CA GLY A 94 4.98 1.28 16.01
C GLY A 94 4.21 0.58 14.90
N THR A 95 3.26 -0.29 15.23
CA THR A 95 2.45 -1.00 14.23
C THR A 95 1.00 -0.57 14.29
N TYR A 96 0.50 -0.08 13.15
CA TYR A 96 -0.91 0.15 12.91
C TYR A 96 -1.51 -1.09 12.27
N THR A 97 -2.64 -1.56 12.78
CA THR A 97 -3.27 -2.80 12.30
C THR A 97 -4.76 -2.59 12.11
N CYS A 98 -5.26 -3.01 10.95
CA CYS A 98 -6.66 -2.99 10.56
C CYS A 98 -7.13 -4.42 10.29
N THR A 99 -8.09 -4.88 11.10
CA THR A 99 -8.66 -6.22 10.99
C THR A 99 -10.03 -6.15 10.33
N TYR A 100 -10.14 -6.72 9.14
CA TYR A 100 -11.36 -6.80 8.36
C TYR A 100 -12.04 -8.15 8.58
N ARG A 101 -13.22 -8.14 9.18
CA ARG A 101 -14.03 -9.35 9.37
C ARG A 101 -15.05 -9.45 8.24
N LEU A 102 -15.00 -10.56 7.51
CA LEU A 102 -15.83 -10.83 6.36
C LEU A 102 -16.59 -12.15 6.56
N PRO A 103 -17.72 -12.36 5.88
CA PRO A 103 -18.38 -13.66 5.87
C PRO A 103 -17.47 -14.80 5.40
N SER A 104 -16.53 -14.48 4.50
CA SER A 104 -15.56 -15.41 3.95
C SER A 104 -14.29 -15.56 4.77
N GLY A 105 -14.18 -14.94 5.96
CA GLY A 105 -12.99 -15.04 6.80
C GLY A 105 -12.44 -13.68 7.24
N THR A 106 -11.16 -13.63 7.62
CA THR A 106 -10.54 -12.40 8.11
C THR A 106 -9.37 -11.99 7.24
N ILE A 107 -9.22 -10.68 7.02
CA ILE A 107 -8.01 -10.07 6.46
C ILE A 107 -7.40 -9.20 7.54
N VAL A 108 -6.08 -9.27 7.70
CA VAL A 108 -5.34 -8.37 8.57
C VAL A 108 -4.36 -7.58 7.73
N LEU A 109 -4.50 -6.26 7.76
CA LEU A 109 -3.55 -5.33 7.18
C LEU A 109 -2.77 -4.67 8.31
N SER A 110 -1.46 -4.55 8.17
CA SER A 110 -0.67 -3.80 9.14
C SER A 110 0.48 -3.05 8.49
N VAL A 111 0.74 -1.84 8.98
CA VAL A 111 1.93 -1.06 8.64
C VAL A 111 2.78 -0.93 9.90
N HIS A 112 4.03 -1.36 9.81
CA HIS A 112 5.04 -1.13 10.82
C HIS A 112 5.90 0.07 10.42
N GLU A 113 5.93 1.08 11.26
CA GLU A 113 6.72 2.29 11.09
C GLU A 113 8.06 2.12 11.77
N SER A 114 9.13 2.25 10.99
CA SER A 114 10.50 2.17 11.51
C SER A 114 11.08 3.58 11.68
N PRO A 115 12.03 3.78 12.61
CA PRO A 115 12.67 5.08 12.82
C PRO A 115 13.53 5.56 11.65
N ASP A 116 14.02 4.63 10.83
CA ASP A 116 14.90 4.85 9.69
C ASP A 116 14.91 3.62 8.76
N GLY A 117 15.43 3.81 7.56
CA GLY A 117 15.48 2.76 6.53
C GLY A 117 16.35 1.56 6.88
N ALA A 118 17.35 1.71 7.75
CA ALA A 118 18.17 0.59 8.21
C ALA A 118 17.38 -0.33 9.14
N THR A 119 16.61 0.26 10.05
CA THR A 119 15.69 -0.45 10.95
C THR A 119 14.55 -1.07 10.16
N ALA A 120 14.00 -0.37 9.16
CA ALA A 120 13.01 -0.93 8.25
C ALA A 120 13.56 -2.14 7.50
N ALA A 121 14.77 -2.06 6.96
CA ALA A 121 15.43 -3.17 6.30
C ALA A 121 15.65 -4.38 7.22
N ALA A 122 16.08 -4.15 8.46
CA ALA A 122 16.23 -5.20 9.46
C ALA A 122 14.88 -5.85 9.80
N TYR A 123 13.84 -5.04 10.02
CA TYR A 123 12.49 -5.52 10.30
C TYR A 123 11.92 -6.36 9.15
N THR A 124 11.97 -5.85 7.92
CA THR A 124 11.51 -6.57 6.72
C THR A 124 12.28 -7.88 6.51
N SER A 125 13.60 -7.89 6.74
CA SER A 125 14.41 -9.11 6.68
C SER A 125 13.99 -10.13 7.74
N GLY A 126 13.67 -9.67 8.95
CA GLY A 126 13.09 -10.49 10.02
C GLY A 126 11.78 -11.13 9.61
N GLN A 127 10.87 -10.36 8.99
CA GLN A 127 9.60 -10.89 8.46
C GLN A 127 9.84 -12.00 7.42
N ARG A 128 10.78 -11.80 6.48
CA ARG A 128 11.10 -12.83 5.49
C ARG A 128 11.58 -14.13 6.13
N LYS A 129 12.48 -14.04 7.13
CA LYS A 129 12.98 -15.22 7.85
C LYS A 129 11.86 -15.95 8.60
N ALA A 130 10.84 -15.23 9.07
CA ALA A 130 9.68 -15.79 9.74
C ALA A 130 8.64 -16.40 8.79
N MET A 131 8.80 -16.23 7.47
CA MET A 131 7.87 -16.70 6.43
C MET A 131 8.54 -17.80 5.58
N PRO A 132 8.61 -19.06 6.06
CA PRO A 132 9.17 -20.15 5.27
C PRO A 132 8.36 -20.34 3.98
N GLY A 133 9.07 -20.52 2.86
CA GLY A 133 8.44 -20.63 1.53
C GLY A 133 8.05 -19.28 0.90
N ALA A 134 8.44 -18.15 1.51
CA ALA A 134 8.30 -16.85 0.88
C ALA A 134 9.14 -16.75 -0.40
N HIS A 135 8.54 -16.23 -1.46
CA HIS A 135 9.18 -15.92 -2.72
C HIS A 135 8.98 -14.44 -3.06
N ASP A 136 9.85 -13.92 -3.93
CA ASP A 136 9.78 -12.52 -4.34
C ASP A 136 8.54 -12.28 -5.21
N LEU A 137 7.92 -11.11 -5.00
CA LEU A 137 6.76 -10.66 -5.75
C LEU A 137 7.18 -9.48 -6.64
N ALA A 138 7.08 -9.67 -7.95
CA ALA A 138 7.34 -8.60 -8.91
C ALA A 138 6.17 -7.59 -8.93
N GLY A 139 6.44 -6.35 -9.32
CA GLY A 139 5.40 -5.37 -9.65
C GLY A 139 4.81 -4.56 -8.48
N LEU A 140 5.23 -4.82 -7.23
CA LEU A 140 4.81 -4.04 -6.05
C LEU A 140 5.88 -3.01 -5.64
N THR A 141 6.96 -3.47 -5.01
CA THR A 141 8.15 -2.68 -4.69
C THR A 141 9.40 -3.53 -4.94
N PRO A 142 10.62 -2.94 -4.96
CA PRO A 142 11.85 -3.74 -5.05
C PRO A 142 12.03 -4.74 -3.91
N ILE A 143 11.32 -4.54 -2.79
CA ILE A 143 11.36 -5.40 -1.60
C ILE A 143 9.92 -5.83 -1.29
N ALA A 144 9.43 -6.81 -2.04
CA ALA A 144 8.13 -7.45 -1.81
C ALA A 144 8.28 -8.97 -1.90
N PHE A 145 7.62 -9.68 -0.98
CA PHE A 145 7.61 -11.13 -0.95
C PHE A 145 6.32 -11.65 -0.32
N GLY A 146 5.98 -12.88 -0.66
CA GLY A 146 4.80 -13.52 -0.13
C GLY A 146 4.85 -15.02 -0.21
N THR A 147 3.81 -15.63 0.34
CA THR A 147 3.64 -17.07 0.46
C THR A 147 2.38 -17.48 -0.30
N PRO A 148 2.31 -18.72 -0.82
CA PRO A 148 1.14 -19.18 -1.58
C PRO A 148 -0.17 -19.19 -0.80
N ASP A 149 -0.11 -19.26 0.54
CA ASP A 149 -1.26 -19.30 1.44
C ASP A 149 -1.83 -17.92 1.79
N GLY A 150 -1.17 -16.83 1.39
CA GLY A 150 -1.75 -15.49 1.44
C GLY A 150 -1.13 -14.53 2.48
N LEU A 151 0.08 -14.81 2.98
CA LEU A 151 0.89 -13.77 3.62
C LEU A 151 1.74 -13.05 2.58
N LEU A 152 1.74 -11.72 2.65
CA LEU A 152 2.55 -10.84 1.83
C LEU A 152 3.16 -9.74 2.70
N VAL A 153 4.41 -9.40 2.43
CA VAL A 153 5.12 -8.28 3.05
C VAL A 153 5.81 -7.47 1.96
N LEU A 154 5.72 -6.15 2.07
CA LEU A 154 6.49 -5.23 1.25
C LEU A 154 7.04 -4.09 2.09
N ARG A 155 8.14 -3.51 1.63
CA ARG A 155 8.71 -2.28 2.18
C ARG A 155 8.56 -1.14 1.20
N LYS A 156 8.20 0.04 1.70
CA LYS A 156 8.23 1.32 1.00
C LYS A 156 8.75 2.36 1.99
N ASP A 157 9.81 3.07 1.60
CA ASP A 157 10.51 4.02 2.47
C ASP A 157 10.91 3.36 3.81
N ASP A 158 10.60 3.97 4.94
CA ASP A 158 10.90 3.46 6.29
C ASP A 158 9.78 2.57 6.87
N ASP A 159 8.76 2.27 6.06
CA ASP A 159 7.58 1.51 6.47
C ASP A 159 7.53 0.10 5.86
N THR A 160 6.98 -0.83 6.62
CA THR A 160 6.71 -2.21 6.15
C THR A 160 5.22 -2.50 6.21
N LEU A 161 4.60 -2.72 5.04
CA LEU A 161 3.24 -3.24 4.94
C LEU A 161 3.26 -4.76 4.99
N ARG A 162 2.35 -5.32 5.78
CA ARG A 162 2.01 -6.73 5.79
C ARG A 162 0.53 -6.89 5.47
N VAL A 163 0.23 -7.82 4.57
CA VAL A 163 -1.12 -8.23 4.17
C VAL A 163 -1.26 -9.71 4.52
N ASP A 164 -2.23 -10.03 5.36
CA ASP A 164 -2.53 -11.39 5.78
C ASP A 164 -3.95 -11.77 5.35
N THR A 165 -4.03 -12.68 4.39
CA THR A 165 -5.27 -13.22 3.82
C THR A 165 -5.42 -14.72 4.10
N THR A 166 -4.55 -15.29 4.95
CA THR A 166 -4.51 -16.72 5.24
C THR A 166 -5.80 -17.25 5.87
N ALA A 167 -6.53 -16.38 6.57
CA ALA A 167 -7.79 -16.70 7.23
C ALA A 167 -9.01 -16.56 6.32
N LEU A 168 -8.85 -16.28 5.02
CA LEU A 168 -9.95 -16.32 4.06
C LEU A 168 -10.29 -17.76 3.69
N ALA A 169 -11.57 -18.10 3.56
CA ALA A 169 -11.99 -19.37 3.00
C ALA A 169 -11.42 -19.51 1.57
N PRO A 170 -10.91 -20.69 1.18
CA PRO A 170 -10.60 -20.97 -0.22
C PRO A 170 -11.87 -20.71 -1.04
N ARG A 171 -11.82 -19.79 -2.01
CA ARG A 171 -13.00 -19.48 -2.80
C ARG A 171 -13.20 -20.55 -3.89
N SER A 172 -14.45 -20.97 -4.05
CA SER A 172 -14.89 -21.81 -5.16
C SER A 172 -15.06 -21.02 -6.47
N ASP A 173 -14.90 -19.69 -6.45
CA ASP A 173 -14.97 -18.83 -7.65
C ASP A 173 -13.63 -18.88 -8.42
N PRO A 174 -13.65 -19.31 -9.70
CA PRO A 174 -12.51 -19.37 -10.60
C PRO A 174 -11.70 -18.09 -10.82
N ARG A 175 -12.21 -16.91 -10.42
CA ARG A 175 -11.55 -15.61 -10.59
C ARG A 175 -10.71 -15.18 -9.39
N TYR A 176 -10.93 -15.80 -8.24
CA TYR A 176 -10.29 -15.44 -6.96
C TYR A 176 -9.61 -16.67 -6.34
N ARG A 177 -8.96 -17.48 -7.19
CA ARG A 177 -8.61 -18.86 -6.83
C ARG A 177 -7.59 -18.96 -5.70
N HIS A 178 -6.81 -17.91 -5.45
CA HIS A 178 -5.72 -17.97 -4.48
C HIS A 178 -5.70 -16.77 -3.55
N ARG A 179 -5.65 -17.02 -2.23
CA ARG A 179 -5.52 -16.00 -1.18
C ARG A 179 -4.34 -15.04 -1.48
N ALA A 180 -3.24 -15.59 -2.00
CA ALA A 180 -2.08 -14.82 -2.42
C ALA A 180 -2.36 -13.79 -3.53
N GLU A 181 -3.17 -14.12 -4.53
CA GLU A 181 -3.56 -13.17 -5.59
C GLU A 181 -4.36 -12.02 -4.99
N PHE A 182 -5.29 -12.33 -4.10
CA PHE A 182 -6.09 -11.32 -3.41
C PHE A 182 -5.24 -10.42 -2.49
N GLY A 183 -4.29 -11.01 -1.76
CA GLY A 183 -3.32 -10.24 -0.98
C GLY A 183 -2.46 -9.31 -1.85
N TYR A 184 -2.08 -9.76 -3.04
CA TYR A 184 -1.35 -8.95 -4.02
C TYR A 184 -2.19 -7.77 -4.52
N GLU A 185 -3.45 -7.99 -4.89
CA GLU A 185 -4.34 -6.93 -5.36
C GLU A 185 -4.58 -5.85 -4.29
N ILE A 186 -4.82 -6.25 -3.03
CA ILE A 186 -4.93 -5.30 -1.92
C ILE A 186 -3.64 -4.49 -1.76
N ALA A 187 -2.49 -5.15 -1.80
CA ALA A 187 -1.20 -4.48 -1.66
C ALA A 187 -0.96 -3.45 -2.78
N ALA A 188 -1.32 -3.80 -4.02
CA ALA A 188 -1.20 -2.93 -5.18
C ALA A 188 -2.07 -1.67 -5.05
N VAL A 189 -3.32 -1.84 -4.60
CA VAL A 189 -4.23 -0.71 -4.33
C VAL A 189 -3.67 0.20 -3.25
N ILE A 190 -3.24 -0.36 -2.11
CA ILE A 190 -2.67 0.42 -1.00
C ILE A 190 -1.44 1.20 -1.48
N LEU A 191 -0.55 0.56 -2.25
CA LEU A 191 0.62 1.24 -2.82
C LEU A 191 0.24 2.38 -3.75
N GLY A 192 -0.82 2.23 -4.56
CA GLY A 192 -1.31 3.30 -5.44
C GLY A 192 -1.71 4.57 -4.68
N CYS A 193 -2.22 4.42 -3.46
CA CYS A 193 -2.68 5.53 -2.62
C CYS A 193 -1.64 5.97 -1.57
N TRP A 194 -0.54 5.24 -1.42
CA TRP A 194 0.46 5.47 -0.38
C TRP A 194 1.28 6.72 -0.67
N THR A 195 0.91 7.82 -0.01
CA THR A 195 1.63 9.09 -0.07
C THR A 195 2.43 9.32 1.20
N GLY A 196 3.72 9.60 1.06
CA GLY A 196 4.63 9.86 2.19
C GLY A 196 5.19 8.59 2.85
N GLY A 197 6.43 8.74 3.31
CA GLY A 197 7.31 7.81 4.01
C GLY A 197 8.55 8.59 4.38
#